data_AF-A0A0A6UEL0-F1
#
_entry.id   AF-A0A0A6UEL0-F1
#
_cell.length_a   1.000
_cell.length_b   1.000
_cell.length_c   1.000
_cell.angle_alpha   90.00
_cell.angle_beta   90.00
_cell.angle_gamma   90.00
#
_symmetry.space_group_name_H-M   'P 1'
#
loop_
_entity.id
_entity.type
_entity.pdbx_description
1 polymer ?
#
loop_
_entity_poly.entity_id
_entity_poly.type
_entity_poly.pdbx_seq_one_letter_code
_entity_poly.pdbx_strand_id
1 'polypeptide(L)' 'MKVGFVDSHQEEHGVQPILRALEGTPAAIAPSTYYAAKTRPASS' A
#
# COMPACT_ATOMS: atom_id res chain seq x y z
N MET A 1 -4.93 -0.87 8.46
CA MET A 1 -4.03 0.21 7.99
C MET A 1 -3.91 0.14 6.47
N LYS A 2 -3.84 1.27 5.75
CA LYS A 2 -3.84 1.33 4.26
C LYS A 2 -2.83 0.36 3.60
N VAL A 3 -1.64 0.28 4.19
CA VAL A 3 -0.56 -0.63 3.76
C VAL A 3 -0.98 -2.11 3.82
N GLY A 4 -1.66 -2.52 4.89
CA GLY A 4 -2.12 -3.91 5.03
C GLY A 4 -3.17 -4.30 3.99
N PHE A 5 -4.02 -3.36 3.57
CA PHE A 5 -4.97 -3.62 2.49
C PHE A 5 -4.25 -3.88 1.16
N VAL A 6 -3.26 -3.05 0.82
CA VAL A 6 -2.45 -3.23 -0.39
C VAL A 6 -1.67 -4.54 -0.30
N ASP A 7 -1.09 -4.86 0.85
CA ASP A 7 -0.29 -6.07 1.06
C ASP A 7 -1.12 -7.36 0.87
N SER A 8 -2.36 -7.40 1.39
CA SER A 8 -3.26 -8.56 1.23
C SER A 8 -3.74 -8.79 -0.21
N HIS A 9 -3.73 -7.76 -1.06
CA HIS A 9 -4.20 -7.87 -2.45
C HIS A 9 -3.05 -7.82 -3.47
N GLN A 10 -1.82 -7.53 -3.04
CA GLN A 10 -0.68 -7.36 -3.96
C GLN A 10 -0.32 -8.65 -4.71
N GLU A 11 -0.60 -9.83 -4.15
CA GLU A 11 -0.29 -11.10 -4.79
C GLU A 11 -1.23 -11.39 -5.96
N GLU A 12 -2.49 -10.97 -5.86
CA GLU A 12 -3.50 -11.20 -6.89
C GLU A 12 -3.51 -10.12 -7.97
N HIS A 13 -3.34 -8.85 -7.58
CA HIS A 13 -3.45 -7.72 -8.50
C HIS A 13 -2.12 -7.00 -8.77
N GLY A 14 -1.16 -7.07 -7.85
CA GLY A 14 0.04 -6.25 -7.86
C GLY A 14 -0.16 -4.88 -7.17
N VAL A 15 0.93 -4.33 -6.63
CA VAL A 15 0.92 -3.08 -5.85
C VAL A 15 0.45 -1.88 -6.68
N GLN A 16 1.05 -1.68 -7.86
CA GLN A 16 0.80 -0.51 -8.72
C GLN A 16 -0.68 -0.34 -9.12
N PRO A 17 -1.39 -1.37 -9.62
CA PRO A 17 -2.81 -1.23 -9.95
C PRO A 17 -3.69 -0.96 -8.73
N ILE A 18 -3.35 -1.50 -7.55
CA ILE A 18 -4.06 -1.16 -6.31
C ILE A 18 -3.84 0.31 -5.94
N LEU A 19 -2.59 0.79 -5.96
CA LEU A 19 -2.29 2.19 -5.67
C LEU A 19 -3.09 3.12 -6.58
N ARG A 20 -3.15 2.83 -7.87
CA ARG A 20 -3.95 3.57 -8.85
C ARG A 20 -5.45 3.55 -8.52
N ALA A 21 -5.98 2.39 -8.16
CA ALA A 21 -7.40 2.26 -7.79
C ALA A 21 -7.75 3.04 -6.52
N LEU A 22 -6.78 3.24 -5.63
CA LEU A 22 -6.94 4.04 -4.41
C LEU A 22 -6.78 5.54 -4.65
N GLU A 23 -6.20 5.98 -5.78
CA GLU A 23 -6.08 7.39 -6.12
C GLU A 23 -7.45 8.07 -6.14
N GLY A 24 -7.57 9.24 -5.52
CA GLY A 24 -8.84 9.98 -5.41
C GLY A 24 -9.79 9.49 -4.31
N THR A 25 -9.46 8.41 -3.62
CA THR A 25 -10.22 7.92 -2.46
C THR A 25 -9.58 8.38 -1.14
N PRO A 26 -10.32 8.40 -0.02
CA PRO A 26 -9.72 8.59 1.31
C PRO A 26 -8.72 7.48 1.70
N ALA A 27 -8.67 6.38 0.94
CA ALA A 27 -7.72 5.29 1.10
C ALA A 27 -6.44 5.46 0.25
N ALA A 28 -6.31 6.55 -0.51
CA ALA A 28 -5.10 6.86 -1.27
C ALA A 28 -3.83 6.80 -0.41
N ILE A 29 -2.79 6.16 -0.95
CA ILE A 29 -1.48 6.08 -0.33
C ILE A 29 -0.42 6.29 -1.42
N ALA A 30 0.54 7.17 -1.14
CA ALA A 30 1.63 7.40 -2.06
C ALA A 30 2.52 6.15 -2.15
N PRO A 31 3.07 5.81 -3.33
CA PRO A 31 3.99 4.67 -3.48
C PRO A 31 5.17 4.74 -2.52
N SER A 32 5.75 5.94 -2.37
CA SER A 32 6.85 6.21 -1.45
C SER A 32 6.50 5.86 0.00
N THR A 33 5.28 6.18 0.43
CA THR A 33 4.77 5.85 1.77
C THR A 33 4.54 4.35 1.93
N TYR A 34 4.02 3.67 0.91
CA TYR A 34 3.82 2.22 0.94
C TYR A 34 5.15 1.48 1.10
N TYR A 35 6.15 1.80 0.27
CA TYR A 35 7.45 1.16 0.34
C TYR A 35 8.22 1.55 1.61
N ALA A 36 8.12 2.80 2.09
CA ALA A 36 8.70 3.20 3.37
C ALA A 36 8.08 2.45 4.56
N ALA A 37 6.80 2.11 4.48
CA ALA A 37 6.14 1.28 5.48
C ALA A 37 6.59 -0.18 5.42
N LYS A 38 6.90 -0.72 4.23
CA LYS A 38 7.49 -2.06 4.07
C LYS A 38 8.94 -2.16 4.52
N THR A 39 9.74 -1.10 4.37
CA THR A 39 11.16 -1.10 4.77
C THR A 39 11.37 -0.83 6.25
N ARG A 40 10.39 -0.23 6.92
CA ARG A 40 10.43 -0.13 8.38
C ARG A 40 10.25 -1.53 8.97
N PRO A 41 11.19 -2.03 9.80
CA PRO A 41 10.84 -3.11 10.69
C PRO A 41 9.62 -2.65 11.50
N ALA A 42 8.66 -3.54 11.75
CA ALA A 42 7.62 -3.26 12.73
C ALA A 42 8.35 -2.88 14.02
N SER A 43 8.38 -1.58 14.35
CA SER A 43 8.99 -1.14 15.59
C SER A 43 8.24 -1.84 16.71
N SER A 44 9.04 -2.52 17.52
CA SER A 44 8.61 -3.40 18.61
C SER A 44 7.67 -2.73 19.60
#